data_AF-A0A9X1Z957-F1
#
_entry.id   AF-A0A9X1Z957-F1
#
_cell.length_a   1.000
_cell.length_b   1.000
_cell.length_c   1.000
_cell.angle_alpha   90.00
_cell.angle_beta   90.00
_cell.angle_gamma   90.00
#
_symmetry.space_group_name_H-M   'P 1'
#
loop_
_entity.id
_entity.type
_entity.pdbx_description
1 polymer ?
#
loop_
_entity_poly.entity_id
_entity_poly.type
_entity_poly.pdbx_seq_one_letter_code
_entity_poly.pdbx_strand_id
1 'polypeptide(L)'
;MKKLLIAGLLSCAVAGQASAENLDQETALGMASLMICTTFYAEHDMQIEGVIVGQSMMSHKNAGIEDMIMSKETSQALDQYMKNFQAANKEQQIKICDGAIKFARESTFVKVPE
;
A
#
# COMPACT_ATOMS: atom_id res chain seq x y z
N MET A 1 -59.84 11.31 14.46
CA MET A 1 -58.65 10.54 14.88
C MET A 1 -58.72 9.12 14.33
N LYS A 2 -57.89 8.77 13.34
CA LYS A 2 -57.20 7.46 13.22
C LYS A 2 -56.37 7.40 11.92
N LYS A 3 -55.05 7.51 12.14
CA LYS A 3 -53.93 6.77 11.54
C LYS A 3 -53.97 6.49 10.03
N LEU A 4 -53.24 7.30 9.27
CA LEU A 4 -52.88 7.00 7.88
C LEU A 4 -51.56 7.67 7.49
N LEU A 5 -50.48 7.29 8.17
CA LEU A 5 -49.07 7.51 7.81
C LEU A 5 -48.37 6.35 8.55
N ILE A 6 -47.56 5.45 8.00
CA ILE A 6 -46.39 5.63 7.14
C ILE A 6 -46.16 4.23 6.51
N ALA A 7 -46.33 4.11 5.19
CA ALA A 7 -45.85 2.97 4.43
C ALA A 7 -45.08 3.53 3.25
N GLY A 8 -43.76 3.52 3.34
CA GLY A 8 -42.91 3.97 2.22
C GLY A 8 -41.67 4.71 2.66
N LEU A 9 -40.77 4.05 3.39
CA LEU A 9 -39.34 4.37 3.39
C LEU A 9 -38.56 3.07 3.65
N LEU A 10 -38.76 2.08 2.78
CA LEU A 10 -37.83 0.95 2.61
C LEU A 10 -37.24 1.01 1.20
N SER A 11 -36.81 2.21 0.82
CA SER A 11 -35.78 2.36 -0.21
C SER A 11 -34.47 2.44 0.54
N CYS A 12 -34.01 1.31 1.07
CA CYS A 12 -32.60 1.18 1.41
C CYS A 12 -31.84 1.53 0.14
N ALA A 13 -31.24 2.71 0.12
CA ALA A 13 -30.27 3.10 -0.87
C ALA A 13 -29.15 2.06 -0.81
N VAL A 14 -29.28 1.00 -1.59
CA VAL A 14 -28.16 0.17 -2.03
C VAL A 14 -27.45 0.99 -3.12
N ALA A 15 -27.03 2.19 -2.76
CA ALA A 15 -25.88 2.81 -3.40
C ALA A 15 -24.70 2.03 -2.83
N GLY A 16 -23.98 1.33 -3.70
CA GLY A 16 -22.97 0.34 -3.35
C GLY A 16 -22.16 0.77 -2.13
N GLN A 17 -22.17 -0.07 -1.09
CA GLN A 17 -21.13 0.00 -0.07
C GLN A 17 -19.83 -0.26 -0.83
N ALA A 18 -19.13 0.81 -1.20
CA ALA A 18 -17.70 0.75 -1.42
C ALA A 18 -17.14 0.38 -0.05
N SER A 19 -17.10 -0.92 0.23
CA SER A 19 -16.40 -1.47 1.37
C SER A 19 -14.95 -1.10 1.13
N ALA A 20 -14.50 0.00 1.74
CA ALA A 20 -13.09 0.36 1.72
C ALA A 20 -12.32 -0.84 2.29
N GLU A 21 -11.51 -1.45 1.44
CA GLU A 21 -10.76 -2.66 1.78
C GLU A 21 -9.63 -2.27 2.75
N ASN A 22 -9.38 -3.11 3.76
CA ASN A 22 -8.27 -2.87 4.66
C ASN A 22 -6.97 -3.25 3.97
N LEU A 23 -5.99 -2.36 4.04
CA LEU A 23 -4.63 -2.63 3.62
C LEU A 23 -3.99 -3.62 4.59
N ASP A 24 -3.62 -4.79 4.07
CA ASP A 24 -2.85 -5.75 4.84
C ASP A 24 -1.44 -5.23 5.12
N GLN A 25 -0.87 -5.68 6.23
CA GLN A 25 0.40 -5.16 6.71
C GLN A 25 1.56 -5.46 5.75
N GLU A 26 1.55 -6.60 5.05
CA GLU A 26 2.62 -6.99 4.14
C GLU A 26 2.65 -6.05 2.93
N THR A 27 1.49 -5.80 2.31
CA THR A 27 1.34 -4.86 1.20
C THR A 27 1.69 -3.44 1.63
N ALA A 28 1.31 -3.01 2.85
CA ALA A 28 1.68 -1.71 3.38
C ALA A 28 3.20 -1.53 3.50
N LEU A 29 3.86 -2.49 4.15
CA LEU A 29 5.32 -2.49 4.33
C LEU A 29 6.04 -2.61 2.98
N GLY A 30 5.51 -3.42 2.08
CA GLY A 30 5.98 -3.54 0.70
C GLY A 30 5.94 -2.19 -0.02
N MET A 31 4.81 -1.49 0.00
CA MET A 31 4.71 -0.16 -0.61
C MET A 31 5.68 0.86 0.01
N ALA A 32 5.80 0.88 1.34
CA ALA A 32 6.78 1.73 2.01
C ALA A 32 8.22 1.39 1.60
N SER A 33 8.54 0.10 1.44
CA SER A 33 9.85 -0.34 0.95
C SER A 33 10.12 0.15 -0.47
N LEU A 34 9.13 0.09 -1.38
CA LEU A 34 9.27 0.59 -2.74
C LEU A 34 9.55 2.11 -2.75
N MET A 35 8.81 2.88 -1.95
CA MET A 35 8.98 4.33 -1.87
C MET A 35 10.38 4.72 -1.39
N ILE A 36 10.81 4.15 -0.26
CA ILE A 36 12.12 4.48 0.33
C ILE A 36 13.26 4.03 -0.58
N CYS A 37 13.17 2.81 -1.11
CA CYS A 37 14.23 2.24 -1.91
C CYS A 37 14.35 2.90 -3.28
N THR A 38 13.27 3.49 -3.81
CA THR A 38 13.35 4.34 -5.00
C THR A 38 14.32 5.51 -4.76
N THR A 39 14.16 6.21 -3.63
CA THR A 39 15.06 7.32 -3.24
C THR A 39 16.47 6.83 -2.97
N PHE A 40 16.62 5.76 -2.19
CA PHE A 40 17.94 5.20 -1.86
C PHE A 40 18.73 4.80 -3.11
N TYR A 41 18.08 4.12 -4.07
CA TYR A 41 18.73 3.73 -5.32
C TYR A 41 19.11 4.93 -6.19
N ALA A 42 18.28 5.98 -6.21
CA ALA A 42 18.60 7.22 -6.92
C ALA A 42 19.81 7.94 -6.31
N GLU A 43 19.94 7.96 -4.98
CA GLU A 43 21.07 8.58 -4.27
C GLU A 43 22.40 7.81 -4.41
N HIS A 44 22.34 6.56 -4.88
CA HIS A 44 23.49 5.67 -4.99
C HIS A 44 23.79 5.19 -6.41
N ASP A 45 23.26 5.88 -7.43
CA ASP A 45 23.46 5.58 -8.86
C ASP A 45 23.03 4.16 -9.28
N MET A 46 22.10 3.55 -8.53
CA MET A 46 21.55 2.21 -8.80
C MET A 46 20.31 2.30 -9.69
N GLN A 47 20.51 2.75 -10.94
CA GLN A 47 19.41 3.14 -11.83
C GLN A 47 18.46 1.98 -12.18
N ILE A 48 18.98 0.77 -12.36
CA ILE A 48 18.17 -0.40 -12.76
C ILE A 48 17.20 -0.77 -11.65
N GLU A 49 17.73 -0.92 -10.43
CA GLU A 49 16.96 -1.23 -9.24
C GLU A 49 15.94 -0.14 -8.95
N GLY A 50 16.34 1.14 -9.08
CA GLY A 50 15.46 2.30 -8.94
C GLY A 50 14.28 2.27 -9.92
N VAL A 51 14.50 1.91 -11.19
CA VAL A 51 13.42 1.76 -12.18
C VAL A 51 12.47 0.64 -11.80
N ILE A 52 12.97 -0.51 -11.35
CA ILE A 52 12.14 -1.67 -10.96
C ILE A 52 11.20 -1.29 -9.81
N VAL A 53 11.74 -0.75 -8.71
CA VAL A 53 10.91 -0.39 -7.56
C VAL A 53 9.99 0.79 -7.87
N GLY A 54 10.44 1.76 -8.67
CA GLY A 54 9.64 2.91 -9.06
C GLY A 54 8.44 2.54 -9.94
N GLN A 55 8.63 1.65 -10.91
CA GLN A 55 7.53 1.13 -11.74
C GLN A 55 6.51 0.36 -10.91
N SER A 56 6.99 -0.50 -9.99
CA SER A 56 6.09 -1.24 -9.10
C SER A 56 5.32 -0.32 -8.16
N MET A 57 5.98 0.69 -7.58
CA MET A 57 5.34 1.72 -6.74
C MET A 57 4.20 2.41 -7.49
N MET A 58 4.48 2.87 -8.72
CA MET A 58 3.46 3.52 -9.54
C MET A 58 2.32 2.58 -9.90
N SER A 59 2.60 1.29 -10.11
CA SER A 59 1.57 0.29 -10.39
C SER A 59 0.66 0.06 -9.18
N HIS A 60 1.21 -0.02 -7.96
CA HIS A 60 0.42 -0.13 -6.72
C HIS A 60 -0.43 1.12 -6.49
N LYS A 61 0.15 2.32 -6.71
CA LYS A 61 -0.58 3.59 -6.67
C LYS A 61 -1.76 3.59 -7.64
N ASN A 62 -1.53 3.21 -8.90
CA ASN A 62 -2.56 3.15 -9.92
C ASN A 62 -3.63 2.08 -9.65
N ALA A 63 -3.30 1.03 -8.89
CA ALA A 63 -4.24 0.02 -8.44
C ALA A 63 -5.06 0.44 -7.21
N GLY A 64 -4.92 1.68 -6.73
CA GLY A 64 -5.76 2.22 -5.66
C GLY A 64 -5.30 1.88 -4.24
N ILE A 65 -4.01 1.55 -4.05
CA ILE A 65 -3.48 1.28 -2.70
C ILE A 65 -3.68 2.44 -1.73
N GLU A 66 -3.71 3.68 -2.25
CA GLU A 66 -3.92 4.91 -1.47
C GLU A 66 -5.35 5.04 -0.93
N ASP A 67 -6.32 4.34 -1.53
CA ASP A 67 -7.72 4.36 -1.13
C ASP A 67 -8.04 3.32 -0.03
N MET A 68 -7.08 2.46 0.31
CA MET A 68 -7.27 1.40 1.29
C MET A 68 -7.09 1.89 2.73
N ILE A 69 -7.83 1.29 3.66
CA ILE A 69 -7.81 1.68 5.07
C ILE A 69 -6.64 1.00 5.77
N MET A 70 -5.81 1.80 6.45
CA MET A 70 -4.71 1.32 7.26
C MET A 70 -5.16 1.10 8.71
N SER A 71 -4.92 -0.09 9.26
CA SER A 71 -5.17 -0.34 10.68
C SER A 71 -4.11 0.36 11.55
N LYS A 72 -4.42 0.55 12.83
CA LYS A 72 -3.47 1.11 13.81
C LYS A 72 -2.21 0.26 13.92
N GLU A 73 -2.36 -1.06 13.94
CA GLU A 73 -1.26 -2.02 14.00
C GLU A 73 -0.37 -1.90 12.76
N THR A 74 -0.98 -1.75 11.58
CA THR A 74 -0.25 -1.56 10.33
C THR A 74 0.52 -0.24 10.32
N SER A 75 -0.08 0.86 10.82
CA SER A 75 0.62 2.13 10.99
C SER A 75 1.82 2.02 11.95
N GLN A 76 1.67 1.28 13.05
CA GLN A 76 2.77 1.04 13.99
C GLN A 76 3.90 0.20 13.37
N ALA A 77 3.55 -0.81 12.57
CA ALA A 77 4.52 -1.61 11.83
C ALA A 77 5.30 -0.76 10.82
N LEU A 78 4.62 0.14 10.10
CA LEU A 78 5.24 1.11 9.20
C LEU A 78 6.20 2.05 9.93
N ASP A 79 5.78 2.64 11.05
CA ASP A 79 6.63 3.50 11.86
C ASP A 79 7.91 2.78 12.31
N GLN A 80 7.77 1.52 12.73
CA GLN A 80 8.91 0.70 13.13
C GLN A 80 9.83 0.38 11.94
N TYR A 81 9.25 0.07 10.78
CA TYR A 81 9.99 -0.16 9.54
C TYR A 81 10.82 1.08 9.16
N MET A 82 10.22 2.27 9.19
CA MET A 82 10.91 3.54 8.91
C MET A 82 12.08 3.78 9.86
N LYS A 83 11.86 3.58 11.18
CA LYS A 83 12.92 3.71 12.19
C LYS A 83 14.06 2.74 11.95
N ASN A 84 13.75 1.49 11.61
CA ASN A 84 14.76 0.47 11.32
C ASN A 84 15.59 0.84 10.09
N PHE A 85 14.94 1.34 9.03
CA PHE A 85 15.66 1.79 7.82
C PHE A 85 16.57 2.99 8.10
N GLN A 86 16.12 3.96 8.90
CA GLN A 86 16.89 5.15 9.26
C GLN A 86 18.07 4.82 10.20
N ALA A 87 17.91 3.84 11.08
CA ALA A 87 18.96 3.39 11.98
C ALA A 87 19.96 2.43 11.32
N ALA A 88 19.61 1.86 10.15
CA ALA A 88 20.44 0.92 9.42
C ALA A 88 21.64 1.62 8.76
N ASN A 89 22.78 0.93 8.74
CA ASN A 89 23.91 1.32 7.91
C ASN A 89 23.66 0.99 6.42
N LYS A 90 24.55 1.44 5.53
CA LYS A 90 24.39 1.24 4.08
C LYS A 90 24.20 -0.23 3.68
N GLU A 91 24.98 -1.15 4.23
CA GLU A 91 24.87 -2.58 3.90
C GLU A 91 23.51 -3.15 4.34
N GLN A 92 23.02 -2.73 5.50
CA GLN A 92 21.71 -3.10 6.00
C GLN A 92 20.58 -2.48 5.17
N GLN A 93 20.71 -1.23 4.74
CA GLN A 93 19.74 -0.56 3.85
C GLN A 93 19.65 -1.27 2.49
N ILE A 94 20.78 -1.71 1.92
CA ILE A 94 20.79 -2.53 0.71
C ILE A 94 19.98 -3.82 0.93
N LYS A 95 20.21 -4.55 2.03
CA LYS A 95 19.46 -5.78 2.34
C LYS A 95 17.96 -5.54 2.52
N ILE A 96 17.59 -4.40 3.10
CA ILE A 96 16.18 -3.99 3.20
C ILE A 96 15.62 -3.74 1.79
N CYS A 97 16.37 -3.08 0.91
CA CYS A 97 15.95 -2.78 -0.44
C CYS A 97 15.97 -3.97 -1.42
N ASP A 98 16.71 -5.03 -1.12
CA ASP A 98 16.54 -6.33 -1.78
C ASP A 98 15.12 -6.88 -1.54
N GLY A 99 14.58 -6.66 -0.34
CA GLY A 99 13.19 -6.96 -0.01
C GLY A 99 12.19 -6.18 -0.86
N ALA A 100 12.48 -4.91 -1.15
CA ALA A 100 11.64 -4.08 -2.04
C ALA A 100 11.63 -4.61 -3.48
N ILE A 101 12.77 -5.08 -4.00
CA ILE A 101 12.84 -5.71 -5.33
C ILE A 101 12.06 -7.02 -5.36
N LYS A 102 12.13 -7.82 -4.29
CA LYS A 102 11.33 -9.04 -4.17
C LYS A 102 9.83 -8.73 -4.17
N PHE A 103 9.41 -7.79 -3.33
CA PHE A 103 8.02 -7.34 -3.30
C PHE A 103 7.55 -6.80 -4.66
N ALA A 104 8.40 -6.02 -5.35
CA ALA A 104 8.09 -5.50 -6.68
C ALA A 104 7.76 -6.60 -7.71
N ARG A 105 8.34 -7.79 -7.56
CA ARG A 105 8.19 -8.94 -8.48
C ARG A 105 7.08 -9.89 -8.06
N GLU A 106 6.88 -10.05 -6.76
CA GLU A 106 6.03 -11.12 -6.21
C GLU A 106 4.69 -10.58 -5.68
N SER A 107 4.53 -9.27 -5.52
CA SER A 107 3.28 -8.68 -5.02
C SER A 107 2.10 -9.05 -5.91
N THR A 108 1.05 -9.56 -5.29
CA THR A 108 -0.23 -9.90 -5.93
C THR A 108 -1.24 -8.76 -5.84
N PHE A 109 -0.87 -7.61 -5.27
CA PHE A 109 -1.78 -6.47 -5.11
C PHE A 109 -2.20 -5.90 -6.47
N VAL A 110 -1.23 -5.75 -7.38
CA VAL A 110 -1.48 -5.30 -8.75
C VAL A 110 -1.98 -6.49 -9.57
N LYS A 111 -3.26 -6.49 -9.92
CA LYS A 111 -3.84 -7.50 -10.82
C LYS A 111 -3.43 -7.16 -12.26
N VAL A 112 -2.57 -7.98 -12.86
CA VAL A 112 -2.28 -7.89 -14.29
C VAL A 112 -3.51 -8.42 -15.04
N PRO A 113 -4.12 -7.66 -15.96
CA PRO A 113 -5.16 -8.20 -16.82
C PRO A 113 -4.57 -9.35 -17.65
N GLU A 114 -5.20 -10.54 -17.60
CA GLU A 114 -4.90 -11.66 -18.50
C GLU A 114 -5.22 -11.30 -19.97
#